data_AF-A0A6A4HU72-F1
#
_entry.id   AF-A0A6A4HU72-F1
#
_cell.length_a   1.000
_cell.length_b   1.000
_cell.length_c   1.000
_cell.angle_alpha   90.00
_cell.angle_beta   90.00
_cell.angle_gamma   90.00
#
_symmetry.space_group_name_H-M   'P 1'
#
loop_
_entity.id
_entity.type
_entity.pdbx_description
1 polymer ?
#
loop_
_entity_poly.entity_id
_entity_poly.type
_entity_poly.pdbx_seq_one_letter_code
_entity_poly.pdbx_strand_id
1 'polypeptide(L)'
;LDISVLHSSPPSKRNFRMTDWDKFKEIILDKLNLIPPPQEITSRAQMNTAVDDLTAAIQKTINKVVPINKPCPSSRRWWTHELSQMKKTQNR
;
A
#
# COMPACT_ATOMS: atom_id res chain seq x y z
N LEU A 1 -12.79 40.31 -12.66
CA LEU A 1 -11.67 39.36 -12.48
C LEU A 1 -12.30 37.98 -12.41
N ASP A 2 -12.22 37.23 -13.51
CA ASP A 2 -12.71 35.86 -13.61
C ASP A 2 -11.57 34.93 -13.16
N ILE A 3 -11.74 34.28 -12.01
CA ILE A 3 -10.74 33.35 -11.45
C ILE A 3 -11.20 31.96 -11.86
N SER A 4 -10.90 31.58 -13.09
CA SER A 4 -11.08 30.20 -13.55
C SER A 4 -10.08 29.32 -12.80
N VAL A 5 -10.54 28.68 -11.73
CA VAL A 5 -9.77 27.72 -10.96
C VAL A 5 -9.47 26.53 -11.87
N LEU A 6 -8.24 26.45 -12.38
CA LEU A 6 -7.72 25.26 -13.02
C LEU A 6 -7.76 24.12 -12.00
N HIS A 7 -8.78 23.26 -12.10
CA HIS A 7 -8.86 22.03 -11.33
C HIS A 7 -7.73 21.11 -11.79
N SER A 8 -6.58 21.16 -11.11
CA SER A 8 -5.57 20.12 -11.27
C SER A 8 -6.14 18.83 -10.68
N SER A 9 -6.24 17.78 -11.50
CA SER A 9 -6.59 16.46 -11.00
C SER A 9 -5.55 16.05 -9.97
N PRO A 10 -5.92 15.72 -8.72
CA PRO A 10 -4.93 15.36 -7.72
C PRO A 10 -4.15 14.13 -8.20
N PRO A 11 -2.83 14.07 -7.94
CA PRO A 11 -2.02 12.93 -8.38
C PRO A 11 -2.57 11.62 -7.81
N SER A 12 -2.43 10.55 -8.57
CA SER A 12 -2.80 9.20 -8.14
C SER A 12 -1.96 8.83 -6.91
N LYS A 13 -2.60 8.79 -5.75
CA LYS A 13 -1.98 8.40 -4.47
C LYS A 13 -2.41 6.99 -4.12
N ARG A 14 -1.53 6.22 -3.47
CA ARG A 14 -1.91 4.91 -2.92
C ARG A 14 -2.89 5.07 -1.77
N ASN A 15 -3.93 4.25 -1.74
CA ASN A 15 -4.98 4.28 -0.71
C ASN A 15 -4.77 3.16 0.31
N PHE A 16 -3.94 3.45 1.31
CA PHE A 16 -3.67 2.54 2.41
C PHE A 16 -4.90 2.24 3.28
N ARG A 17 -5.93 3.09 3.27
CA ARG A 17 -7.17 2.88 4.05
C ARG A 17 -8.09 1.82 3.45
N MET A 18 -7.99 1.62 2.13
CA MET A 18 -8.74 0.59 1.39
C MET A 18 -7.91 -0.68 1.18
N THR A 19 -6.74 -0.76 1.81
CA THR A 19 -5.90 -1.94 1.73
C THR A 19 -6.50 -3.03 2.61
N ASP A 20 -6.55 -4.24 2.05
CA ASP A 20 -6.78 -5.46 2.81
C ASP A 20 -5.48 -5.81 3.55
N TRP A 21 -5.45 -5.53 4.84
CA TRP A 21 -4.24 -5.70 5.66
C TRP A 21 -3.91 -7.15 5.96
N ASP A 22 -4.90 -8.03 6.00
CA ASP A 22 -4.68 -9.47 6.19
C ASP A 22 -3.97 -10.04 4.96
N LYS A 23 -4.50 -9.73 3.77
CA LYS A 23 -3.86 -10.09 2.50
C LYS A 23 -2.48 -9.45 2.32
N PHE A 24 -2.32 -8.20 2.79
CA PHE A 24 -1.01 -7.53 2.77
C PHE A 24 0.00 -8.31 3.62
N LYS A 25 -0.41 -8.73 4.82
CA LYS A 25 0.42 -9.47 5.77
C LYS A 25 0.83 -10.84 5.21
N GLU A 26 -0.09 -11.58 4.61
CA GLU A 26 0.22 -12.84 3.94
C GLU A 26 1.30 -12.65 2.86
N ILE A 27 1.07 -11.70 1.95
CA ILE A 27 1.96 -11.49 0.80
C ILE A 27 3.34 -10.96 1.23
N ILE A 28 3.43 -10.12 2.25
CA ILE A 28 4.73 -9.63 2.73
C ILE A 28 5.50 -10.74 3.44
N LEU A 29 4.83 -11.60 4.22
CA LEU A 29 5.47 -12.75 4.86
C LEU A 29 6.06 -13.71 3.82
N ASP A 30 5.31 -14.03 2.77
CA ASP A 30 5.81 -14.86 1.67
C ASP A 30 7.07 -14.26 1.03
N LYS A 31 7.12 -12.93 0.86
CA LYS A 31 8.29 -12.26 0.29
C LYS A 31 9.47 -12.21 1.24
N LEU A 32 9.23 -12.01 2.54
CA LEU A 32 10.28 -11.99 3.55
C LEU A 32 10.90 -13.38 3.73
N ASN A 33 10.12 -14.45 3.59
CA ASN A 33 10.61 -15.83 3.63
C ASN A 33 11.57 -16.17 2.47
N LEU A 34 11.57 -15.37 1.39
CA LEU A 34 12.52 -15.51 0.27
C LEU A 34 13.85 -14.78 0.52
N ILE A 35 13.90 -13.89 1.51
CA ILE A 35 15.11 -13.15 1.88
C ILE A 35 15.91 -14.01 2.87
N PRO A 36 17.26 -13.96 2.83
CA PRO A 36 18.06 -14.60 3.86
C PRO A 36 17.63 -14.19 5.28
N PRO A 37 17.67 -15.12 6.25
CA PRO A 37 17.35 -14.79 7.63
C PRO A 37 18.31 -13.71 8.16
N PRO A 38 17.92 -12.96 9.21
CA PRO A 38 18.80 -11.98 9.83
C PRO A 38 20.12 -12.62 10.25
N GLN A 39 21.22 -12.09 9.73
CA GLN A 39 22.58 -12.55 9.97
C GLN A 39 23.48 -11.35 10.34
N GLU A 40 24.63 -11.65 10.92
CA GLU A 40 25.61 -10.63 11.24
C GLU A 40 26.15 -10.01 9.94
N ILE A 41 26.04 -8.69 9.83
CA ILE A 41 26.47 -7.92 8.67
C ILE A 41 27.92 -7.48 8.93
N THR A 42 28.86 -8.10 8.21
CA THR A 42 30.30 -7.83 8.38
C THR A 42 30.86 -6.90 7.32
N SER A 43 30.06 -6.55 6.31
CA SER A 43 30.45 -5.68 5.21
C SER A 43 29.36 -4.68 4.83
N ARG A 44 29.77 -3.48 4.37
CA ARG A 44 28.87 -2.49 3.78
C ARG A 44 28.09 -3.07 2.59
N ALA A 45 28.71 -3.94 1.80
CA ALA A 45 28.03 -4.56 0.66
C ALA A 45 26.83 -5.42 1.13
N GLN A 46 27.05 -6.25 2.17
CA GLN A 46 25.99 -7.05 2.77
C GLN A 46 24.89 -6.18 3.38
N MET A 47 25.26 -5.06 4.02
CA MET A 47 24.29 -4.09 4.55
C MET A 47 23.38 -3.55 3.46
N ASN A 48 23.97 -3.05 2.37
CA ASN A 48 23.21 -2.49 1.27
C ASN A 48 22.27 -3.53 0.64
N THR A 49 22.78 -4.75 0.39
CA THR A 49 21.94 -5.83 -0.14
C THR A 49 20.77 -6.16 0.77
N ALA A 50 20.99 -6.28 2.08
CA ALA A 50 19.90 -6.56 3.03
C ALA A 50 18.84 -5.43 3.05
N VAL A 51 19.28 -4.17 3.00
CA VAL A 51 18.37 -3.01 2.93
C VAL A 51 17.60 -3.00 1.61
N ASP A 52 18.27 -3.27 0.49
CA ASP A 52 17.66 -3.29 -0.84
C ASP A 52 16.63 -4.41 -0.95
N ASP A 53 16.94 -5.62 -0.46
CA ASP A 53 16.03 -6.76 -0.47
C ASP A 53 14.77 -6.50 0.37
N LEU A 54 14.96 -5.98 1.59
CA LEU A 54 13.86 -5.62 2.48
C LEU A 54 12.98 -4.52 1.87
N THR A 55 13.62 -3.46 1.37
CA THR A 55 12.92 -2.33 0.73
C THR A 55 12.16 -2.79 -0.51
N ALA A 56 12.78 -3.65 -1.33
CA ALA A 56 12.16 -4.22 -2.51
C ALA A 56 10.95 -5.10 -2.15
N ALA A 57 11.06 -5.93 -1.10
CA ALA A 57 9.93 -6.74 -0.64
C ALA A 57 8.75 -5.89 -0.20
N ILE A 58 8.99 -4.84 0.60
CA ILE A 58 7.96 -3.90 1.05
C ILE A 58 7.33 -3.19 -0.16
N GLN A 59 8.14 -2.58 -1.03
CA GLN A 59 7.64 -1.84 -2.19
C GLN A 59 6.88 -2.72 -3.17
N LYS A 60 7.34 -3.95 -3.43
CA LYS A 60 6.63 -4.91 -4.29
C LYS A 60 5.29 -5.33 -3.67
N THR A 61 5.22 -5.47 -2.34
CA THR A 61 3.95 -5.76 -1.66
C THR A 61 2.98 -4.60 -1.79
N ILE A 62 3.46 -3.38 -1.51
CA ILE A 62 2.66 -2.16 -1.65
C ILE A 62 2.10 -2.03 -3.07
N ASN A 63 2.93 -2.24 -4.10
CA ASN A 63 2.50 -2.19 -5.50
C ASN A 63 1.44 -3.24 -5.85
N LYS A 64 1.53 -4.42 -5.25
CA LYS A 64 0.62 -5.54 -5.54
C LYS A 64 -0.73 -5.41 -4.83
N VAL A 65 -0.74 -4.89 -3.60
CA VAL A 65 -1.90 -5.00 -2.71
C VAL A 65 -2.58 -3.66 -2.44
N VAL A 66 -1.81 -2.57 -2.38
CA VAL A 66 -2.37 -1.27 -2.01
C VAL A 66 -3.06 -0.66 -3.23
N PRO A 67 -4.38 -0.44 -3.19
CA PRO A 67 -5.10 0.11 -4.33
C PRO A 67 -4.67 1.56 -4.59
N ILE A 68 -4.68 1.96 -5.86
CA ILE A 68 -4.48 3.36 -6.24
C ILE A 68 -5.80 4.11 -6.04
N ASN A 69 -5.72 5.25 -5.36
CA ASN A 69 -6.87 6.10 -5.11
C ASN A 69 -7.38 6.67 -6.44
N LYS A 70 -8.63 6.38 -6.78
CA LYS A 70 -9.35 7.08 -7.84
C LYS A 70 -10.12 8.22 -7.17
N PRO A 71 -9.69 9.48 -7.33
CA PRO A 71 -10.41 10.60 -6.72
C PRO A 71 -11.83 10.63 -7.31
N CYS A 72 -12.82 10.37 -6.47
CA CYS A 72 -14.22 10.44 -6.82
C CYS A 72 -14.91 11.45 -5.89
N PRO A 73 -15.66 12.44 -6.42
CA PRO A 73 -16.29 13.48 -5.61
C PRO A 73 -17.22 12.95 -4.52
N SER A 74 -17.84 11.78 -4.72
CA SER A 74 -18.74 11.15 -3.76
C SER A 74 -18.03 10.24 -2.75
N SER A 75 -16.71 10.03 -2.87
CA SER A 75 -15.96 9.17 -1.98
C SER A 75 -15.77 9.82 -0.62
N ARG A 76 -16.37 9.22 0.42
CA ARG A 76 -16.28 9.72 1.79
C ARG A 76 -14.88 9.45 2.35
N ARG A 77 -14.21 10.50 2.81
CA ARG A 77 -12.81 10.43 3.32
C ARG A 77 -12.62 9.49 4.51
N TRP A 78 -13.69 9.24 5.28
CA TRP A 78 -13.68 8.37 6.46
C TRP A 78 -14.04 6.92 6.18
N TRP A 79 -14.35 6.56 4.93
CA TRP A 79 -14.71 5.19 4.55
C TRP A 79 -13.46 4.29 4.53
N THR A 80 -13.57 3.09 5.09
CA THR A 80 -12.49 2.08 5.16
C THR A 80 -12.88 0.79 4.45
N HIS A 81 -11.89 -0.10 4.24
CA HIS A 81 -12.15 -1.43 3.70
C HIS A 81 -13.15 -2.21 4.55
N GLU A 82 -12.99 -2.22 5.88
CA GLU A 82 -13.87 -2.91 6.83
C GLU A 82 -15.34 -2.47 6.72
N LEU A 83 -15.58 -1.16 6.64
CA LEU A 83 -16.93 -0.60 6.46
C LEU A 83 -17.55 -1.04 5.12
N SER A 84 -16.73 -1.20 4.08
CA SER A 84 -17.19 -1.74 2.79
C SER A 84 -17.65 -3.20 2.92
N GLN A 85 -16.95 -4.00 3.74
CA GLN A 85 -17.32 -5.40 3.99
C GLN A 85 -18.59 -5.48 4.85
N MET A 86 -18.68 -4.70 5.93
CA MET A 86 -19.89 -4.63 6.77
C MET A 86 -21.14 -4.21 5.98
N LYS A 87 -21.01 -3.24 5.08
CA LYS A 87 -22.13 -2.85 4.19
C LYS A 87 -22.59 -4.01 3.29
N LYS A 88 -21.64 -4.81 2.76
CA LYS A 88 -21.98 -5.97 1.91
C LYS A 88 -22.70 -7.06 2.71
N THR A 89 -22.31 -7.28 3.96
CA THR A 89 -22.98 -8.27 4.82
C THR A 89 -24.38 -7.84 5.25
N GLN A 90 -24.64 -6.55 5.40
CA GLN A 90 -25.95 -6.03 5.78
C GLN A 90 -26.95 -6.01 4.62
N ASN A 91 -26.48 -5.79 3.39
CA ASN A 91 -27.32 -5.74 2.18
C ASN A 91 -27.62 -7.14 1.60
N ARG A 92 -27.33 -8.21 2.35
CA ARG A 92 -27.47 -9.61 1.93
C ARG A 92 -28.47 -10.30 2.84
#